data_AF-A0A2W1KZE6-F1
#
_entry.id   AF-A0A2W1KZE6-F1
#
_cell.length_a   1.000
_cell.length_b   1.000
_cell.length_c   1.000
_cell.angle_alpha   90.00
_cell.angle_beta   90.00
_cell.angle_gamma   90.00
#
_symmetry.space_group_name_H-M   'P 1'
#
loop_
_entity.id
_entity.type
_entity.pdbx_description
1 polymer ?
#
loop_
_entity_poly.entity_id
_entity_poly.type
_entity_poly.pdbx_seq_one_letter_code
_entity_poly.pdbx_strand_id
1 'polypeptide(L)'
;MPEKGRVDWDYEGKPDFSSGTGAYGTEKALALASALVVPGFVLYLIVTQAVDWTMVQKIIALVLAVDISGGLVSNALNSCKRFYHTPPKPSEGKLGSLLKNPLIFTLFHIHPIAAGLVFADTDWFFGLAWYGLLLASALAVLMTPLYLQRPVAMLLIMSAVMINFYGIQAANGLEWLMPLLFIKIVYGHLVREEPYRRS
;
A
#
# COMPACT_ATOMS: atom_id res chain seq x y z
N MET A 1 5.95 31.85 -10.59
CA MET A 1 4.88 31.45 -9.65
C MET A 1 4.76 29.94 -9.73
N PRO A 2 4.67 29.20 -8.62
CA PRO A 2 4.39 27.76 -8.67
C PRO A 2 3.07 27.55 -9.41
N GLU A 3 3.05 26.57 -10.32
CA GLU A 3 1.87 26.17 -11.07
C GLU A 3 0.73 25.88 -10.08
N LYS A 4 -0.42 26.58 -10.23
CA LYS A 4 -1.58 26.34 -9.36
C LYS A 4 -2.23 25.03 -9.81
N GLY A 5 -1.94 23.93 -9.11
CA GLY A 5 -2.60 22.66 -9.36
C GLY A 5 -4.12 22.79 -9.26
N ARG A 6 -4.85 22.32 -10.29
CA ARG A 6 -6.32 22.28 -10.28
C ARG A 6 -6.77 20.96 -9.66
N VAL A 7 -7.66 21.02 -8.66
CA VAL A 7 -8.32 19.80 -8.17
C VAL A 7 -9.25 19.28 -9.26
N ASP A 8 -9.06 18.03 -9.67
CA ASP A 8 -9.84 17.40 -10.74
C ASP A 8 -10.06 15.93 -10.40
N TRP A 9 -11.32 15.52 -10.20
CA TRP A 9 -11.67 14.13 -9.90
C TRP A 9 -11.90 13.28 -11.17
N ASP A 10 -12.02 13.92 -12.34
CA ASP A 10 -12.34 13.23 -13.57
C ASP A 10 -11.11 12.58 -14.20
N TYR A 11 -11.35 11.44 -14.86
CA TYR A 11 -10.32 10.70 -15.57
C TYR A 11 -10.95 9.89 -16.72
N GLU A 12 -10.19 9.67 -17.78
CA GLU A 12 -10.62 8.90 -18.95
C GLU A 12 -9.43 8.10 -19.51
N GLY A 13 -9.72 7.13 -20.38
CA GLY A 13 -8.73 6.31 -21.05
C GLY A 13 -8.83 4.83 -20.69
N LYS A 14 -7.79 4.07 -21.07
CA LYS A 14 -7.71 2.62 -20.82
C LYS A 14 -7.56 2.35 -19.31
N PRO A 15 -8.32 1.39 -18.74
CA PRO A 15 -8.20 1.04 -17.33
C PRO A 15 -6.75 0.73 -16.93
N ASP A 16 -6.31 1.38 -15.85
CA ASP A 16 -4.99 1.17 -15.25
C ASP A 16 -5.19 1.03 -13.73
N PHE A 17 -5.18 -0.21 -13.24
CA PHE A 17 -5.43 -0.54 -11.83
C PHE A 17 -4.17 -0.39 -10.96
N SER A 18 -3.03 -0.04 -11.54
CA SER A 18 -1.78 0.12 -10.79
C SER A 18 -1.48 1.58 -10.54
N SER A 19 -1.43 2.40 -11.59
CA SER A 19 -1.15 3.83 -11.48
C SER A 19 -2.40 4.70 -11.53
N GLY A 20 -3.58 4.11 -11.74
CA GLY A 20 -4.83 4.83 -11.93
C GLY A 20 -5.03 5.26 -13.38
N THR A 21 -6.24 5.08 -13.89
CA THR A 21 -6.60 5.44 -15.26
C THR A 21 -6.31 6.93 -15.54
N GLY A 22 -5.65 7.21 -16.66
CA GLY A 22 -5.27 8.57 -17.03
C GLY A 22 -4.08 9.14 -16.23
N ALA A 23 -3.25 8.28 -15.64
CA ALA A 23 -1.97 8.67 -15.04
C ALA A 23 -1.00 9.25 -16.06
N TYR A 24 -0.32 10.34 -15.69
CA TYR A 24 0.75 10.90 -16.51
C TYR A 24 1.98 9.97 -16.55
N GLY A 25 2.81 10.09 -17.59
CA GLY A 25 4.05 9.33 -17.69
C GLY A 25 4.97 9.52 -16.48
N THR A 26 4.99 10.71 -15.87
CA THR A 26 5.76 10.99 -14.65
C THR A 26 5.20 10.26 -13.42
N GLU A 27 3.88 10.11 -13.31
CA GLU A 27 3.26 9.34 -12.22
C GLU A 27 3.62 7.85 -12.36
N LYS A 28 3.55 7.31 -13.58
CA LYS A 28 3.94 5.94 -13.89
C LYS A 28 5.42 5.68 -13.63
N ALA A 29 6.29 6.60 -14.03
CA ALA A 29 7.73 6.49 -13.79
C ALA A 29 8.04 6.50 -12.28
N LEU A 30 7.34 7.32 -11.50
CA LEU A 30 7.51 7.37 -10.05
C LEU A 30 7.06 6.08 -9.37
N ALA A 31 5.90 5.54 -9.75
CA ALA A 31 5.41 4.25 -9.28
C ALA A 31 6.35 3.09 -9.65
N LEU A 32 6.88 3.09 -10.88
CA LEU A 32 7.84 2.07 -11.32
C LEU A 32 9.16 2.18 -10.56
N ALA A 33 9.67 3.39 -10.34
CA ALA A 33 10.89 3.61 -9.57
C ALA A 33 10.73 3.13 -8.12
N SER A 34 9.59 3.42 -7.48
CA SER A 34 9.34 2.97 -6.11
C SER A 34 9.26 1.44 -6.00
N ALA A 35 8.70 0.78 -7.03
CA ALA A 35 8.61 -0.68 -7.11
C ALA A 35 9.98 -1.38 -7.17
N LEU A 36 11.09 -0.65 -7.30
CA LEU A 36 12.45 -1.19 -7.29
C LEU A 36 13.17 -0.97 -5.95
N VAL A 37 12.67 -0.08 -5.08
CA VAL A 37 13.38 0.33 -3.85
C VAL A 37 13.50 -0.83 -2.86
N VAL A 38 12.37 -1.38 -2.43
CA VAL A 38 12.37 -2.47 -1.44
C VAL A 38 12.88 -3.78 -2.05
N PRO A 39 12.54 -4.15 -3.30
CA PRO A 39 13.17 -5.31 -3.93
C PRO A 39 14.69 -5.19 -4.03
N GLY A 40 15.23 -4.01 -4.34
CA GLY A 40 16.67 -3.77 -4.33
C GLY A 40 17.28 -3.99 -2.95
N PHE A 41 16.63 -3.52 -1.89
CA PHE A 41 17.03 -3.79 -0.50
C PHE A 41 16.96 -5.28 -0.15
N VAL A 42 15.89 -5.97 -0.53
CA VAL A 42 15.74 -7.42 -0.32
C VAL A 42 16.82 -8.21 -1.07
N LEU A 43 17.12 -7.86 -2.31
CA LEU A 43 18.21 -8.46 -3.09
C LEU A 43 19.55 -8.22 -2.42
N TYR A 44 19.79 -7.02 -1.89
CA TYR A 44 20.99 -6.73 -1.11
C TYR A 44 21.11 -7.68 0.09
N LEU A 45 20.07 -7.83 0.92
CA LEU A 45 20.07 -8.76 2.05
C LEU A 45 20.38 -10.21 1.64
N ILE A 46 19.80 -10.66 0.51
CA ILE A 46 20.00 -12.00 -0.03
C ILE A 46 21.46 -12.20 -0.48
N VAL A 47 22.01 -11.24 -1.22
CA VAL A 47 23.37 -11.34 -1.79
C VAL A 47 24.44 -11.23 -0.71
N THR A 48 24.23 -10.40 0.31
CA THR A 48 25.16 -10.27 1.44
C THR A 48 24.99 -11.34 2.51
N GLN A 49 24.07 -12.30 2.32
CA GLN A 49 23.75 -13.34 3.30
C GLN A 49 23.36 -12.76 4.68
N ALA A 50 22.70 -11.60 4.70
CA ALA A 50 22.17 -11.01 5.93
C ALA A 50 20.90 -11.74 6.43
N VAL A 51 20.33 -12.59 5.59
CA VAL A 51 19.16 -13.41 5.87
C VAL A 51 19.38 -14.85 5.38
N ASP A 52 18.97 -15.82 6.19
CA ASP A 52 19.10 -17.26 5.90
C ASP A 52 17.83 -17.85 5.25
N TRP A 53 17.21 -17.09 4.36
CA TRP A 53 15.95 -17.48 3.75
C TRP A 53 16.10 -18.63 2.74
N THR A 54 15.13 -19.55 2.77
CA THR A 54 14.91 -20.56 1.73
C THR A 54 14.58 -19.91 0.38
N MET A 55 14.68 -20.66 -0.72
CA MET A 55 14.32 -20.15 -2.05
C MET A 55 12.86 -19.67 -2.11
N VAL A 56 11.95 -20.38 -1.44
CA VAL A 56 10.53 -20.00 -1.35
C VAL A 56 10.36 -18.67 -0.62
N GLN A 57 10.99 -18.51 0.54
CA GLN A 57 11.00 -17.24 1.29
C GLN A 57 11.57 -16.09 0.44
N LYS A 58 12.67 -16.31 -0.29
CA LYS A 58 13.26 -15.29 -1.18
C LYS A 58 12.29 -14.83 -2.27
N ILE A 59 11.62 -15.78 -2.94
CA ILE A 59 10.63 -15.46 -3.98
C ILE A 59 9.44 -14.69 -3.38
N ILE A 60 8.90 -15.16 -2.26
CA ILE A 60 7.77 -14.49 -1.60
C ILE A 60 8.18 -13.09 -1.15
N ALA A 61 9.34 -12.92 -0.51
CA ALA A 61 9.82 -11.62 -0.07
C ALA A 61 9.94 -10.62 -1.24
N LEU A 62 10.45 -11.06 -2.40
CA LEU A 62 10.54 -10.22 -3.59
C LEU A 62 9.17 -9.84 -4.15
N VAL A 63 8.21 -10.76 -4.18
CA VAL A 63 6.84 -10.48 -4.61
C VAL A 63 6.17 -9.46 -3.67
N LEU A 64 6.26 -9.68 -2.36
CA LEU A 64 5.75 -8.72 -1.37
C LEU A 64 6.44 -7.36 -1.50
N ALA A 65 7.77 -7.35 -1.71
CA ALA A 65 8.54 -6.13 -1.84
C ALA A 65 8.11 -5.29 -3.06
N VAL A 66 7.89 -5.91 -4.23
CA VAL A 66 7.41 -5.22 -5.43
C VAL A 66 6.01 -4.65 -5.19
N ASP A 67 5.07 -5.45 -4.68
CA ASP A 67 3.69 -5.03 -4.45
C ASP A 67 3.61 -3.88 -3.42
N ILE A 68 4.30 -4.02 -2.28
CA ILE A 68 4.20 -3.07 -1.18
C ILE A 68 4.88 -1.75 -1.56
N SER A 69 6.10 -1.79 -2.11
CA SER A 69 6.83 -0.56 -2.44
C SER A 69 6.26 0.17 -3.66
N GLY A 70 5.86 -0.57 -4.71
CA GLY A 70 5.18 -0.02 -5.87
C GLY A 70 3.82 0.52 -5.49
N GLY A 71 2.99 -0.32 -4.85
CA GLY A 71 1.63 0.01 -4.43
C GLY A 71 1.55 1.16 -3.44
N LEU A 72 2.55 1.32 -2.55
CA LEU A 72 2.60 2.44 -1.60
C LEU A 72 2.57 3.78 -2.32
N VAL A 73 3.47 3.96 -3.28
CA VAL A 73 3.59 5.22 -4.02
C VAL A 73 2.48 5.34 -5.06
N SER A 74 2.17 4.24 -5.76
CA SER A 74 1.05 4.18 -6.69
C SER A 74 -0.26 4.67 -6.07
N ASN A 75 -0.64 4.16 -4.89
CA ASN A 75 -1.90 4.54 -4.25
C ASN A 75 -1.91 6.02 -3.82
N ALA A 76 -0.73 6.61 -3.56
CA ALA A 76 -0.60 8.03 -3.24
C ALA A 76 -0.64 8.96 -4.47
N LEU A 77 -0.60 8.43 -5.70
CA LEU A 77 -0.68 9.25 -6.92
C LEU A 77 -2.04 9.94 -7.05
N ASN A 78 -2.05 11.15 -7.61
CA ASN A 78 -3.29 11.88 -7.90
C ASN A 78 -4.21 11.06 -8.82
N SER A 79 -3.63 10.37 -9.82
CA SER A 79 -4.37 9.45 -10.69
C SER A 79 -5.03 8.29 -9.96
N CYS A 80 -4.35 7.69 -8.98
CA CYS A 80 -4.94 6.65 -8.13
C CYS A 80 -6.01 7.21 -7.20
N LYS A 81 -5.80 8.39 -6.60
CA LYS A 81 -6.83 9.04 -5.78
C LYS A 81 -8.10 9.28 -6.59
N ARG A 82 -7.98 9.78 -7.84
CA ARG A 82 -9.14 9.88 -8.75
C ARG A 82 -9.76 8.52 -9.01
N PHE A 83 -8.96 7.54 -9.40
CA PHE A 83 -9.45 6.22 -9.78
C PHE A 83 -10.20 5.53 -8.63
N TYR A 84 -9.60 5.40 -7.45
CA TYR A 84 -10.16 4.63 -6.34
C TYR A 84 -11.29 5.34 -5.59
N HIS A 85 -11.33 6.69 -5.56
CA HIS A 85 -12.35 7.44 -4.83
C HIS A 85 -13.49 7.99 -5.70
N THR A 86 -13.60 7.52 -6.95
CA THR A 86 -14.73 7.80 -7.84
C THR A 86 -15.55 6.55 -8.08
N PRO A 87 -16.85 6.68 -8.41
CA PRO A 87 -17.68 5.53 -8.78
C PRO A 87 -17.04 4.68 -9.89
N PRO A 88 -17.21 3.34 -9.87
CA PRO A 88 -16.75 2.47 -10.94
C PRO A 88 -17.33 2.88 -12.29
N LYS A 89 -16.50 2.88 -13.34
CA LYS A 89 -16.93 3.14 -14.72
C LYS A 89 -17.18 1.83 -15.46
N PRO A 90 -18.12 1.79 -16.42
CA PRO A 90 -18.42 0.56 -17.18
C PRO A 90 -17.18 -0.08 -17.85
N SER A 91 -16.23 0.75 -18.29
CA SER A 91 -14.97 0.29 -18.91
C SER A 91 -14.04 -0.49 -17.97
N GLU A 92 -14.26 -0.42 -16.66
CA GLU A 92 -13.40 -1.04 -15.64
C GLU A 92 -13.85 -2.47 -15.28
N GLY A 93 -15.05 -2.85 -15.70
CA GLY A 93 -15.65 -4.16 -15.45
C GLY A 93 -15.80 -4.51 -13.96
N LYS A 94 -16.02 -5.79 -13.68
CA LYS A 94 -16.20 -6.30 -12.31
C LYS A 94 -14.95 -6.13 -11.45
N LEU A 95 -13.77 -6.32 -12.05
CA LEU A 95 -12.49 -6.21 -11.34
C LEU A 95 -12.27 -4.78 -10.83
N GLY A 96 -12.53 -3.76 -11.66
CA GLY A 96 -12.44 -2.38 -11.21
C GLY A 96 -13.40 -2.07 -10.05
N SER A 97 -14.65 -2.53 -10.14
CA SER A 97 -15.62 -2.35 -9.06
C SER A 97 -15.17 -3.00 -7.74
N LEU A 98 -14.58 -4.20 -7.80
CA LEU A 98 -13.98 -4.88 -6.64
C LEU A 98 -12.81 -4.10 -6.04
N LEU A 99 -11.86 -3.67 -6.88
CA LEU A 99 -10.65 -2.98 -6.44
C LEU A 99 -10.92 -1.56 -5.90
N LYS A 100 -12.02 -0.93 -6.30
CA LYS A 100 -12.46 0.36 -5.77
C LYS A 100 -13.23 0.26 -4.46
N ASN A 101 -13.64 -0.92 -4.04
CA ASN A 101 -14.21 -1.09 -2.72
C ASN A 101 -13.08 -1.08 -1.67
N PRO A 102 -13.02 -0.08 -0.78
CA PRO A 102 -11.89 0.11 0.12
C PRO A 102 -11.71 -1.05 1.11
N LEU A 103 -12.81 -1.66 1.56
CA LEU A 103 -12.78 -2.79 2.48
C LEU A 103 -12.29 -4.06 1.77
N ILE A 104 -12.82 -4.33 0.58
CA ILE A 104 -12.42 -5.49 -0.21
C ILE A 104 -10.94 -5.38 -0.59
N PHE A 105 -10.51 -4.20 -1.05
CA PHE A 105 -9.10 -3.94 -1.35
C PHE A 105 -8.23 -4.25 -0.14
N THR A 106 -8.59 -3.76 1.04
CA THR A 106 -7.87 -4.04 2.30
C THR A 106 -7.85 -5.53 2.64
N LEU A 107 -8.98 -6.23 2.51
CA LEU A 107 -9.10 -7.67 2.80
C LEU A 107 -8.19 -8.54 1.92
N PHE A 108 -7.96 -8.14 0.66
CA PHE A 108 -7.04 -8.88 -0.22
C PHE A 108 -5.57 -8.69 0.14
N HIS A 109 -5.22 -7.74 1.01
CA HIS A 109 -3.84 -7.54 1.44
C HIS A 109 -3.48 -8.45 2.61
N ILE A 110 -3.55 -9.76 2.39
CA ILE A 110 -3.16 -10.83 3.33
C ILE A 110 -1.65 -10.95 3.56
N HIS A 111 -0.87 -9.94 3.20
CA HIS A 111 0.58 -9.88 3.33
C HIS A 111 1.08 -10.18 4.76
N PRO A 112 0.43 -9.68 5.84
CA PRO A 112 0.85 -10.02 7.20
C PRO A 112 0.69 -11.51 7.50
N ILE A 113 -0.41 -12.12 7.06
CA ILE A 113 -0.66 -13.56 7.23
C ILE A 113 0.41 -14.35 6.46
N ALA A 114 0.65 -14.01 5.19
CA ALA A 114 1.68 -14.67 4.40
C ALA A 114 3.07 -14.56 5.04
N ALA A 115 3.42 -13.38 5.57
CA ALA A 115 4.68 -13.18 6.26
C ALA A 115 4.79 -14.03 7.55
N GLY A 116 3.74 -14.04 8.38
CA GLY A 116 3.70 -14.84 9.62
C GLY A 116 3.75 -16.35 9.37
N LEU A 117 3.17 -16.83 8.27
CA LEU A 117 3.18 -18.26 7.93
C LEU A 117 4.52 -18.73 7.35
N VAL A 118 5.23 -17.86 6.62
CA VAL A 118 6.37 -18.25 5.80
C VAL A 118 7.71 -17.89 6.45
N PHE A 119 7.79 -16.78 7.19
CA PHE A 119 9.07 -16.22 7.68
C PHE A 119 9.23 -16.23 9.19
N ALA A 120 8.13 -16.12 9.93
CA ALA A 120 8.20 -16.27 11.37
C ALA A 120 8.11 -17.76 11.68
N ASP A 121 9.11 -18.33 12.35
CA ASP A 121 9.15 -19.74 12.75
C ASP A 121 7.94 -20.10 13.63
N THR A 122 6.79 -20.35 13.01
CA THR A 122 5.47 -20.61 13.60
C THR A 122 4.85 -19.48 14.45
N ASP A 123 5.22 -18.22 14.25
CA ASP A 123 4.50 -17.10 14.90
C ASP A 123 3.27 -16.68 14.09
N TRP A 124 2.22 -17.50 14.18
CA TRP A 124 0.90 -17.17 13.64
C TRP A 124 0.30 -15.93 14.30
N PHE A 125 0.74 -15.60 15.52
CA PHE A 125 0.30 -14.40 16.23
C PHE A 125 0.77 -13.13 15.52
N PHE A 126 2.03 -13.09 15.01
CA PHE A 126 2.50 -11.98 14.18
C PHE A 126 1.52 -11.70 13.03
N GLY A 127 1.22 -12.72 12.22
CA GLY A 127 0.40 -12.56 11.02
C GLY A 127 -1.04 -12.17 11.32
N LEU A 128 -1.67 -12.82 12.31
CA LEU A 128 -3.04 -12.54 12.71
C LEU A 128 -3.18 -11.18 13.41
N ALA A 129 -2.25 -10.82 14.30
CA ALA A 129 -2.28 -9.55 15.01
C ALA A 129 -2.13 -8.38 14.04
N TRP A 130 -1.15 -8.43 13.14
CA TRP A 130 -0.96 -7.36 12.16
C TRP A 130 -2.09 -7.25 11.15
N TYR A 131 -2.64 -8.39 10.71
CA TYR A 131 -3.80 -8.38 9.83
C TYR A 131 -5.03 -7.78 10.54
N GLY A 132 -5.27 -8.15 11.80
CA GLY A 132 -6.32 -7.57 12.63
C GLY A 132 -6.15 -6.06 12.84
N LEU A 133 -4.92 -5.61 13.14
CA LEU A 133 -4.59 -4.19 13.29
C LEU A 133 -4.81 -3.40 11.99
N LEU A 134 -4.47 -3.98 10.84
CA LEU A 134 -4.70 -3.36 9.53
C LEU A 134 -6.21 -3.18 9.27
N LEU A 135 -7.01 -4.23 9.51
CA LEU A 135 -8.46 -4.17 9.34
C LEU A 135 -9.12 -3.18 10.30
N ALA A 136 -8.71 -3.18 11.57
CA ALA A 136 -9.18 -2.22 12.57
C ALA A 136 -8.84 -0.77 12.17
N SER A 137 -7.61 -0.55 11.68
CA SER A 137 -7.17 0.77 11.19
C SER A 137 -7.96 1.21 9.97
N ALA A 138 -8.24 0.30 9.04
CA ALA A 138 -9.05 0.59 7.87
C ALA A 138 -10.49 1.00 8.25
N LEU A 139 -11.12 0.26 9.16
CA LEU A 139 -12.44 0.60 9.68
C LEU A 139 -12.43 1.96 10.39
N ALA A 140 -11.42 2.22 11.22
CA ALA A 140 -11.28 3.51 11.92
C ALA A 140 -11.20 4.68 10.95
N VAL A 141 -10.41 4.58 9.87
CA VAL A 141 -10.34 5.63 8.83
C VAL A 141 -11.67 5.78 8.10
N LEU A 142 -12.31 4.68 7.71
CA LEU A 142 -13.57 4.72 6.95
C LEU A 142 -14.75 5.26 7.78
N MET A 143 -14.73 5.08 9.10
CA MET A 143 -15.72 5.66 10.03
C MET A 143 -15.41 7.10 10.43
N THR A 144 -14.21 7.60 10.11
CA THR A 144 -13.78 8.96 10.44
C THR A 144 -14.31 9.97 9.42
N PRO A 145 -14.86 11.12 9.86
CA PRO A 145 -15.25 12.21 8.96
C PRO A 145 -14.11 12.65 8.05
N LEU A 146 -14.41 12.96 6.79
CA LEU A 146 -13.40 13.22 5.74
C LEU A 146 -12.28 14.18 6.17
N TYR A 147 -12.63 15.29 6.84
CA TYR A 147 -11.66 16.31 7.27
C TYR A 147 -10.65 15.80 8.32
N LEU A 148 -10.95 14.69 9.01
CA LEU A 148 -10.09 14.04 10.00
C LEU A 148 -9.41 12.76 9.49
N GLN A 149 -9.74 12.28 8.29
CA GLN A 149 -9.18 11.00 7.80
C GLN A 149 -7.66 11.02 7.72
N ARG A 150 -7.06 12.12 7.22
CA ARG A 150 -5.59 12.28 7.17
C ARG A 150 -4.94 12.20 8.56
N PRO A 151 -5.29 13.04 9.56
CA PRO A 151 -4.66 12.95 10.87
C PRO A 151 -4.92 11.62 11.58
N VAL A 152 -6.10 11.01 11.43
CA VAL A 152 -6.37 9.67 11.99
C VAL A 152 -5.49 8.61 11.34
N ALA A 153 -5.38 8.61 10.00
CA ALA A 153 -4.48 7.69 9.30
C ALA A 153 -3.02 7.84 9.76
N MET A 154 -2.54 9.08 9.94
CA MET A 154 -1.20 9.35 10.43
C MET A 154 -0.99 8.86 11.88
N LEU A 155 -1.97 9.06 12.76
CA LEU A 155 -1.94 8.53 14.13
C LEU A 155 -1.85 6.99 14.14
N LEU A 156 -2.64 6.33 13.30
CA LEU A 156 -2.63 4.87 13.17
C LEU A 156 -1.31 4.35 12.59
N ILE A 157 -0.76 5.00 11.57
CA ILE A 157 0.55 4.66 11.00
C ILE A 157 1.66 4.87 12.02
N MET A 158 1.67 6.00 12.75
CA MET A 158 2.62 6.25 13.82
C MET A 158 2.54 5.15 14.89
N SER A 159 1.33 4.78 15.30
CA SER A 159 1.11 3.70 16.27
C SER A 159 1.62 2.36 15.74
N ALA A 160 1.36 2.03 14.48
CA ALA A 160 1.86 0.83 13.83
C ALA A 160 3.39 0.82 13.77
N VAL A 161 4.04 1.94 13.46
CA VAL A 161 5.51 2.06 13.49
C VAL A 161 6.05 1.78 14.89
N MET A 162 5.45 2.36 15.93
CA MET A 162 5.86 2.11 17.32
C MET A 162 5.68 0.64 17.72
N ILE A 163 4.54 0.03 17.36
CA ILE A 163 4.27 -1.39 17.63
C ILE A 163 5.26 -2.29 16.86
N ASN A 164 5.61 -1.95 15.62
CA ASN A 164 6.55 -2.73 14.80
C ASN A 164 7.97 -2.76 15.39
N PHE A 165 8.42 -1.67 16.02
CA PHE A 165 9.75 -1.62 16.62
C PHE A 165 9.81 -2.10 18.07
N TYR A 166 8.71 -1.98 18.83
CA TYR A 166 8.74 -2.20 20.29
C TYR A 166 7.70 -3.19 20.81
N GLY A 167 6.76 -3.65 19.98
CA GLY A 167 5.65 -4.50 20.39
C GLY A 167 5.67 -5.87 19.72
N ILE A 168 5.36 -5.90 18.42
CA ILE A 168 5.28 -7.13 17.63
C ILE A 168 6.51 -7.18 16.73
N GLN A 169 7.49 -8.00 17.10
CA GLN A 169 8.75 -8.11 16.38
C GLN A 169 8.55 -8.72 14.99
N ALA A 170 9.09 -8.09 13.97
CA ALA A 170 9.11 -8.62 12.61
C ALA A 170 10.16 -9.73 12.46
N ALA A 171 9.90 -10.67 11.54
CA ALA A 171 10.93 -11.62 11.10
C ALA A 171 12.12 -10.86 10.51
N ASN A 172 13.34 -11.35 10.76
CA ASN A 172 14.57 -10.72 10.30
C ASN A 172 14.53 -10.46 8.79
N GLY A 173 14.75 -9.21 8.38
CA GLY A 173 14.71 -8.75 6.99
C GLY A 173 13.33 -8.34 6.47
N LEU A 174 12.26 -8.44 7.29
CA LEU A 174 10.89 -8.00 6.97
C LEU A 174 10.41 -6.83 7.84
N GLU A 175 11.31 -6.13 8.53
CA GLU A 175 11.00 -5.01 9.42
C GLU A 175 10.31 -3.85 8.70
N TRP A 176 10.53 -3.74 7.39
CA TRP A 176 9.90 -2.75 6.50
C TRP A 176 8.45 -3.06 6.17
N LEU A 177 8.00 -4.32 6.30
CA LEU A 177 6.74 -4.78 5.70
C LEU A 177 5.52 -4.08 6.32
N MET A 178 5.38 -4.08 7.64
CA MET A 178 4.20 -3.52 8.30
C MET A 178 4.14 -1.99 8.20
N PRO A 179 5.22 -1.22 8.46
CA PRO A 179 5.21 0.22 8.24
C PRO A 179 4.77 0.61 6.83
N LEU A 180 5.35 -0.02 5.80
CA LEU A 180 5.05 0.31 4.41
C LEU A 180 3.65 -0.16 3.99
N LEU A 181 3.18 -1.33 4.45
CA LEU A 181 1.83 -1.78 4.20
C LEU A 181 0.78 -0.83 4.80
N PHE A 182 0.99 -0.35 6.03
CA PHE A 182 0.10 0.61 6.67
C PHE A 182 0.08 1.93 5.90
N ILE A 183 1.24 2.44 5.45
CA ILE A 183 1.28 3.63 4.61
C ILE A 183 0.52 3.38 3.29
N LYS A 184 0.77 2.25 2.62
CA LYS A 184 0.12 1.89 1.34
C LYS A 184 -1.40 1.85 1.43
N ILE A 185 -1.93 1.23 2.49
CA ILE A 185 -3.36 1.00 2.64
C ILE A 185 -4.03 2.11 3.42
N VAL A 186 -3.61 2.33 4.67
CA VAL A 186 -4.28 3.21 5.62
C VAL A 186 -4.24 4.66 5.15
N TYR A 187 -3.14 5.11 4.56
CA TYR A 187 -3.04 6.47 4.00
C TYR A 187 -3.17 6.48 2.47
N GLY A 188 -2.37 5.68 1.77
CA GLY A 188 -2.30 5.66 0.32
C GLY A 188 -3.64 5.34 -0.32
N HIS A 189 -4.32 4.28 0.10
CA HIS A 189 -5.56 3.84 -0.54
C HIS A 189 -6.83 4.41 0.11
N LEU A 190 -6.92 4.41 1.44
CA LEU A 190 -8.19 4.71 2.13
C LEU A 190 -8.47 6.20 2.27
N VAL A 191 -7.44 7.02 2.47
CA VAL A 191 -7.63 8.45 2.71
C VAL A 191 -7.91 9.15 1.39
N ARG A 192 -9.08 9.80 1.32
CA ARG A 192 -9.44 10.62 0.18
C ARG A 192 -8.75 11.98 0.27
N GLU A 193 -7.89 12.28 -0.70
CA GLU A 193 -7.15 13.55 -0.81
C GLU A 193 -7.44 14.22 -2.15
N GLU A 194 -7.36 15.55 -2.20
CA GLU A 194 -7.57 16.33 -3.42
C GLU A 194 -6.59 15.91 -4.52
N PRO A 195 -7.07 15.36 -5.65
CA PRO A 195 -6.20 14.99 -6.75
C PRO A 195 -5.92 16.22 -7.62
N TYR A 196 -4.68 16.71 -7.60
CA TYR A 196 -4.27 17.82 -8.45
C TYR A 196 -3.90 17.36 -9.86
N ARG A 197 -4.20 18.22 -10.86
CA ARG A 197 -3.70 18.14 -12.23
C ARG A 197 -2.88 19.38 -12.60
N ARG A 198 -1.98 19.18 -13.56
CA ARG A 198 -1.29 20.27 -14.27
C ARG A 198 -2.34 21.06 -15.05
N SER A 199 -2.22 22.39 -15.00
CA SER A 199 -3.18 23.33 -15.60
C SER A 199 -3.06 23.38 -17.12
#